data_AF-A0A1C0UUD7-F1
#
_entry.id   AF-A0A1C0UUD7-F1
#
_cell.length_a   1.000
_cell.length_b   1.000
_cell.length_c   1.000
_cell.angle_alpha   90.00
_cell.angle_beta   90.00
_cell.angle_gamma   90.00
#
_symmetry.space_group_name_H-M   'P 1'
#
loop_
_entity.id
_entity.type
_entity.pdbx_description
1 polymer ?
#
loop_
_entity_poly.entity_id
_entity_poly.type
_entity_poly.pdbx_seq_one_letter_code
_entity_poly.pdbx_strand_id
1 'polypeptide(L)'
;MEDQAMNPGDLRSAALRLSVGDRLRLIWDLVRSLLGWDGAIEPAAPTEPSLEQAIARIEPLIDQAASHQPHYQAQLKTRLLDNLRHTFAQSPSHWQTLLTMSETALSEKVALLLATEALLAASEDESEADQAELQQLIEGR
;
A
#
# COMPACT_ATOMS: atom_id res chain seq x y z
N MET A 1 -56.81 -8.71 -6.71
CA MET A 1 -55.53 -9.44 -6.81
C MET A 1 -54.86 -9.21 -5.47
N GLU A 2 -54.86 -10.22 -4.61
CA GLU A 2 -54.33 -10.11 -3.25
C GLU A 2 -52.79 -10.10 -3.31
N ASP A 3 -52.18 -9.07 -2.71
CA ASP A 3 -50.74 -9.01 -2.44
C ASP A 3 -50.39 -10.15 -1.47
N GLN A 4 -49.90 -11.27 -2.01
CA GLN A 4 -49.25 -12.30 -1.20
C GLN A 4 -47.93 -11.74 -0.67
N ALA A 5 -47.96 -11.18 0.54
CA ALA A 5 -46.77 -10.88 1.31
C ALA A 5 -46.01 -12.19 1.55
N MET A 6 -44.87 -12.36 0.88
CA MET A 6 -44.07 -13.58 0.96
C MET A 6 -43.52 -13.74 2.38
N ASN A 7 -43.70 -14.94 2.97
CA ASN A 7 -43.26 -15.20 4.33
C ASN A 7 -41.73 -15.07 4.47
N PRO A 8 -41.22 -14.56 5.60
CA PRO A 8 -39.78 -14.34 5.79
C PRO A 8 -38.95 -15.64 5.73
N GLY A 9 -39.54 -16.79 6.03
CA GLY A 9 -38.90 -18.11 5.88
C GLY A 9 -38.67 -18.51 4.41
N ASP A 10 -39.57 -18.10 3.52
CA ASP A 10 -39.50 -18.40 2.09
C ASP A 10 -38.46 -17.50 1.40
N LEU A 11 -38.37 -16.24 1.83
CA LEU A 11 -37.33 -15.28 1.41
C LEU A 11 -35.93 -15.78 1.74
N ARG A 12 -35.71 -16.30 2.96
CA ARG A 12 -34.41 -16.85 3.37
C ARG A 12 -34.02 -18.08 2.54
N SER A 13 -34.98 -18.96 2.28
CA SER A 13 -34.78 -20.16 1.49
C SER A 13 -34.48 -19.82 0.01
N ALA A 14 -35.13 -18.81 -0.54
CA ALA A 14 -34.87 -18.30 -1.88
C ALA A 14 -33.50 -17.63 -2.01
N ALA A 15 -33.11 -16.79 -1.04
CA ALA A 15 -31.80 -16.14 -1.03
C ALA A 15 -30.63 -17.15 -0.95
N LEU A 16 -30.81 -18.27 -0.24
CA LEU A 16 -29.79 -19.32 -0.16
C LEU A 16 -29.62 -20.12 -1.46
N ARG A 17 -30.63 -20.14 -2.35
CA ARG A 17 -30.57 -20.82 -3.65
C ARG A 17 -29.86 -20.01 -4.74
N LEU A 18 -29.58 -18.73 -4.48
CA LEU A 18 -28.85 -17.85 -5.39
C LEU A 18 -27.37 -18.26 -5.50
N SER A 19 -26.74 -17.90 -6.62
CA SER A 19 -25.30 -18.04 -6.78
C SER A 19 -24.55 -17.17 -5.76
N VAL A 20 -23.28 -17.47 -5.47
CA VAL A 20 -22.47 -16.66 -4.55
C VAL A 20 -22.44 -15.19 -4.97
N GLY A 21 -22.28 -14.93 -6.27
CA GLY A 21 -22.28 -13.56 -6.82
C GLY A 21 -23.61 -12.85 -6.62
N ASP A 22 -24.72 -13.53 -6.88
CA ASP A 22 -26.06 -12.95 -6.74
C ASP A 22 -26.42 -12.71 -5.27
N ARG A 23 -25.95 -13.56 -4.35
CA ARG A 23 -26.11 -13.35 -2.90
C ARG A 23 -25.34 -12.11 -2.42
N LEU A 24 -24.11 -11.94 -2.87
CA LEU A 24 -23.31 -10.75 -2.53
C LEU A 24 -23.96 -9.48 -3.06
N ARG A 25 -24.51 -9.52 -4.28
CA ARG A 25 -25.26 -8.41 -4.86
C ARG A 25 -26.51 -8.06 -4.05
N LEU A 26 -27.29 -9.07 -3.66
CA LEU A 26 -28.49 -8.87 -2.86
C LEU A 26 -28.18 -8.32 -1.46
N ILE A 27 -27.10 -8.78 -0.82
CA ILE A 27 -26.62 -8.21 0.45
C ILE A 27 -26.20 -6.76 0.26
N TRP A 28 -25.46 -6.45 -0.80
CA TRP A 28 -25.01 -5.10 -1.11
C TRP A 28 -26.19 -4.14 -1.36
N ASP A 29 -27.19 -4.57 -2.13
CA ASP A 29 -28.41 -3.78 -2.38
C ASP A 29 -29.20 -3.52 -1.09
N LEU A 30 -29.23 -4.49 -0.18
CA LEU A 30 -29.93 -4.39 1.10
C LEU A 30 -29.20 -3.44 2.08
N VAL A 31 -27.87 -3.52 2.13
CA VAL A 31 -27.03 -2.58 2.88
C VAL A 31 -27.20 -1.15 2.33
N ARG A 32 -27.22 -1.00 1.01
CA ARG A 32 -27.44 0.29 0.33
C ARG A 32 -28.80 0.89 0.69
N SER A 33 -29.86 0.08 0.66
CA SER A 33 -31.22 0.51 1.03
C SER A 33 -31.34 0.91 2.50
N LEU A 34 -30.71 0.16 3.42
CA LEU A 34 -30.72 0.47 4.86
C LEU A 34 -29.96 1.75 5.20
N LEU A 35 -28.90 2.06 4.47
CA LEU A 35 -28.09 3.27 4.67
C LEU A 35 -28.64 4.51 3.96
N GLY A 36 -29.72 4.39 3.18
CA GLY A 36 -30.27 5.50 2.40
C GLY A 36 -29.32 6.02 1.31
N TRP A 37 -28.39 5.18 0.86
CA TRP A 37 -27.42 5.52 -0.17
C TRP A 37 -28.02 5.34 -1.56
N ASP A 38 -28.74 6.36 -2.05
CA ASP A 38 -29.30 6.40 -3.41
C ASP A 38 -28.29 6.88 -4.48
N GLY A 39 -27.00 6.95 -4.11
CA GLY A 39 -25.94 7.26 -5.07
C GLY A 39 -25.84 6.17 -6.13
N ALA A 40 -26.20 6.52 -7.37
CA ALA A 40 -25.67 5.83 -8.54
C ALA A 40 -24.15 5.66 -8.33
N ILE A 41 -23.60 4.50 -8.72
CA ILE A 41 -22.16 4.37 -8.84
C ILE A 41 -21.76 5.36 -9.94
N GLU A 42 -21.49 6.60 -9.58
CA GLU A 42 -20.72 7.47 -10.43
C GLU A 42 -19.41 6.71 -10.66
N PRO A 43 -19.02 6.44 -11.91
CA PRO A 43 -17.67 5.97 -12.18
C PRO A 43 -16.77 6.98 -11.51
N ALA A 44 -16.02 6.52 -10.50
CA ALA A 44 -15.14 7.39 -9.71
C ALA A 44 -14.43 8.32 -10.68
N ALA A 45 -14.66 9.63 -10.50
CA ALA A 45 -13.99 10.68 -11.27
C ALA A 45 -12.49 10.30 -11.36
N PRO A 46 -11.82 10.54 -12.50
CA PRO A 46 -10.43 10.15 -12.69
C PRO A 46 -9.65 10.61 -11.47
N THR A 47 -9.25 9.65 -10.64
CA THR A 47 -8.68 9.93 -9.33
C THR A 47 -7.48 10.79 -9.60
N GLU A 48 -7.50 12.05 -9.14
CA GLU A 48 -6.38 12.95 -9.36
C GLU A 48 -5.11 12.19 -8.97
N PRO A 49 -4.10 12.19 -9.86
CA PRO A 49 -2.90 11.44 -9.59
C PRO A 49 -2.36 12.00 -8.28
N SER A 50 -2.16 11.12 -7.30
CA SER A 50 -1.89 11.51 -5.92
C SER A 50 -0.63 10.85 -5.41
N LEU A 51 -0.02 11.47 -4.40
CA LEU A 51 1.16 10.95 -3.72
C LEU A 51 0.91 9.54 -3.19
N GLU A 52 -0.28 9.30 -2.65
CA GLU A 52 -0.74 8.04 -2.10
C GLU A 52 -0.76 6.93 -3.16
N GLN A 53 -1.19 7.24 -4.39
CA GLN A 53 -1.14 6.29 -5.49
C GLN A 53 0.30 5.94 -5.90
N ALA A 54 1.19 6.94 -5.91
CA ALA A 54 2.59 6.71 -6.24
C ALA A 54 3.25 5.82 -5.19
N ILE A 55 2.97 6.05 -3.90
CA ILE A 55 3.45 5.22 -2.80
C ILE A 55 2.88 3.80 -2.89
N ALA A 56 1.57 3.66 -3.11
CA ALA A 56 0.91 2.36 -3.25
C ALA A 56 1.45 1.54 -4.43
N ARG A 57 1.93 2.21 -5.50
CA ARG A 57 2.58 1.54 -6.64
C ARG A 57 3.99 1.05 -6.31
N ILE A 58 4.72 1.75 -5.44
CA ILE A 58 6.12 1.47 -5.09
C ILE A 58 6.23 0.43 -3.98
N GLU A 59 5.34 0.47 -3.00
CA GLU A 59 5.36 -0.43 -1.84
C GLU A 59 5.48 -1.93 -2.19
N PRO A 60 4.69 -2.52 -3.11
CA PRO A 60 4.84 -3.93 -3.46
C PRO A 60 6.18 -4.22 -4.16
N LEU A 61 6.75 -3.25 -4.87
CA LEU A 61 8.06 -3.42 -5.51
C LEU A 61 9.19 -3.40 -4.48
N ILE A 62 9.04 -2.60 -3.41
CA ILE A 62 9.95 -2.65 -2.26
C ILE A 62 9.88 -4.03 -1.62
N ASP A 63 8.69 -4.57 -1.37
CA ASP A 63 8.52 -5.88 -0.76
C ASP A 63 9.11 -7.01 -1.62
N GLN A 64 8.95 -6.93 -2.95
CA GLN A 64 9.57 -7.86 -3.89
C GLN A 64 11.10 -7.75 -3.85
N ALA A 65 11.66 -6.54 -3.97
CA ALA A 65 13.11 -6.32 -3.92
C ALA A 65 13.73 -6.76 -2.59
N ALA A 66 13.04 -6.48 -1.48
CA ALA A 66 13.39 -6.91 -0.14
C ALA A 66 13.45 -8.44 -0.02
N SER A 67 12.47 -9.14 -0.60
CA SER A 67 12.44 -10.62 -0.57
C SER A 67 13.64 -11.27 -1.27
N HIS A 68 14.29 -10.55 -2.18
CA HIS A 68 15.48 -10.99 -2.89
C HIS A 68 16.79 -10.65 -2.15
N GLN A 69 16.74 -9.88 -1.07
CA GLN A 69 17.91 -9.49 -0.28
C GLN A 69 17.96 -10.27 1.06
N PRO A 70 18.96 -11.14 1.27
CA PRO A 70 19.04 -11.98 2.48
C PRO A 70 19.32 -11.19 3.78
N HIS A 71 19.77 -9.94 3.68
CA HIS A 71 20.06 -9.06 4.82
C HIS A 71 19.06 -7.90 4.94
N TYR A 72 17.87 -8.05 4.36
CA TYR A 72 16.88 -6.99 4.40
C TYR A 72 16.36 -6.76 5.83
N GLN A 73 16.60 -5.55 6.36
CA GLN A 73 16.05 -5.11 7.63
C GLN A 73 14.71 -4.42 7.40
N ALA A 74 13.67 -4.80 8.14
CA ALA A 74 12.34 -4.20 8.02
C ALA A 74 12.33 -2.66 8.24
N GLN A 75 13.31 -2.15 8.98
CA GLN A 75 13.49 -0.71 9.21
C GLN A 75 13.86 0.05 7.93
N LEU A 76 14.52 -0.59 6.96
CA LEU A 76 14.83 -0.01 5.65
C LEU A 76 13.58 0.31 4.85
N LYS A 77 12.53 -0.53 4.95
CA LYS A 77 11.23 -0.25 4.31
C LYS A 77 10.66 1.06 4.82
N THR A 78 10.58 1.21 6.13
CA THR A 78 9.99 2.37 6.78
C THR A 78 10.77 3.63 6.46
N ARG A 79 12.11 3.60 6.60
CA ARG A 79 12.98 4.73 6.23
C ARG A 79 12.81 5.14 4.77
N LEU A 80 12.81 4.17 3.85
CA LEU A 80 12.64 4.44 2.42
C LEU A 80 11.27 5.07 2.14
N LEU A 81 10.18 4.53 2.71
CA LEU A 81 8.84 5.08 2.52
C LEU A 81 8.70 6.51 3.09
N ASP A 82 9.31 6.79 4.23
CA ASP A 82 9.32 8.14 4.82
C ASP A 82 10.15 9.12 3.98
N ASN A 83 11.32 8.69 3.48
CA ASN A 83 12.16 9.48 2.56
C ASN A 83 11.43 9.77 1.24
N LEU A 84 10.72 8.78 0.69
CA LEU A 84 9.91 8.96 -0.52
C LEU A 84 8.76 9.94 -0.28
N ARG A 85 8.03 9.83 0.83
CA ARG A 85 6.99 10.79 1.23
C ARG A 85 7.55 12.21 1.32
N HIS A 86 8.69 12.37 1.98
CA HIS A 86 9.34 13.67 2.11
C HIS A 86 9.77 14.24 0.76
N THR A 87 10.44 13.43 -0.06
CA THR A 87 10.97 13.84 -1.38
C THR A 87 9.84 14.19 -2.36
N PHE A 88 8.75 13.44 -2.33
CA PHE A 88 7.61 13.68 -3.22
C PHE A 88 6.71 14.82 -2.74
N ALA A 89 6.65 15.09 -1.43
CA ALA A 89 5.99 16.29 -0.92
C ALA A 89 6.70 17.57 -1.38
N GLN A 90 8.02 17.52 -1.60
CA GLN A 90 8.80 18.67 -2.07
C GLN A 90 8.66 18.96 -3.57
N SER A 91 8.26 17.98 -4.39
CA SER A 91 8.18 18.15 -5.84
C SER A 91 7.09 17.28 -6.48
N PRO A 92 5.97 17.89 -6.93
CA PRO A 92 4.88 17.17 -7.55
C PRO A 92 5.25 16.42 -8.84
N SER A 93 6.24 16.92 -9.58
CA SER A 93 6.67 16.31 -10.84
C SER A 93 7.34 14.94 -10.64
N HIS A 94 7.95 14.69 -9.47
CA HIS A 94 8.66 13.45 -9.19
C HIS A 94 7.71 12.26 -9.06
N TRP A 95 6.61 12.40 -8.31
CA TRP A 95 5.64 11.32 -8.15
C TRP A 95 4.76 11.16 -9.40
N GLN A 96 4.47 12.23 -10.15
CA GLN A 96 3.79 12.13 -11.43
C GLN A 96 4.59 11.31 -12.45
N THR A 97 5.89 11.54 -12.53
CA THR A 97 6.79 10.77 -13.41
C THR A 97 6.77 9.28 -13.04
N LEU A 98 6.77 8.97 -11.74
CA LEU A 98 6.70 7.59 -11.24
C LEU A 98 5.36 6.92 -11.54
N LEU A 99 4.25 7.67 -11.55
CA LEU A 99 2.94 7.15 -11.96
C LEU A 99 2.89 6.82 -13.45
N THR A 100 3.63 7.55 -14.30
CA THR A 100 3.68 7.30 -15.75
C THR A 100 4.78 6.33 -16.20
N MET A 101 5.72 6.00 -15.32
CA MET A 101 6.87 5.15 -15.64
C MET A 101 6.45 3.70 -15.93
N SER A 102 7.17 2.99 -16.80
CA SER A 102 6.95 1.55 -16.99
C SER A 102 7.28 0.79 -15.71
N GLU A 103 6.62 -0.35 -15.51
CA GLU A 103 6.83 -1.20 -14.33
C GLU A 103 8.29 -1.70 -14.24
N THR A 104 8.91 -2.00 -15.37
CA THR A 104 10.33 -2.41 -15.46
C THR A 104 11.28 -1.32 -14.96
N ALA A 105 11.15 -0.09 -15.47
CA ALA A 105 11.97 1.04 -15.06
C ALA A 105 11.70 1.41 -13.60
N LEU A 106 10.46 1.26 -13.13
CA LEU A 106 10.09 1.51 -11.75
C LEU A 106 10.74 0.49 -10.80
N SER A 107 10.71 -0.78 -11.15
CA SER A 107 11.36 -1.84 -10.39
C SER A 107 12.87 -1.63 -10.27
N GLU A 108 13.56 -1.27 -11.37
CA GLU A 108 14.99 -0.97 -11.35
C GLU A 108 15.33 0.19 -10.42
N LYS A 109 14.53 1.26 -10.50
CA LYS A 109 14.72 2.45 -9.66
C LYS A 109 14.46 2.16 -8.18
N VAL A 110 13.44 1.37 -7.87
CA VAL A 110 13.15 0.93 -6.50
C VAL A 110 14.28 0.06 -5.96
N ALA A 111 14.82 -0.86 -6.75
CA ALA A 111 15.96 -1.68 -6.35
C ALA A 111 17.21 -0.82 -6.06
N LEU A 112 17.49 0.19 -6.89
CA LEU A 112 18.59 1.12 -6.68
C LEU A 112 18.42 1.93 -5.38
N LEU A 113 17.20 2.43 -5.13
CA LEU A 113 16.90 3.17 -3.90
C LEU A 113 17.08 2.30 -2.66
N LEU A 114 16.59 1.05 -2.72
CA LEU A 114 16.75 0.08 -1.65
C LEU A 114 18.23 -0.21 -1.35
N ALA A 115 19.04 -0.41 -2.40
CA ALA A 115 20.48 -0.64 -2.27
C ALA A 115 21.20 0.58 -1.68
N THR A 116 20.79 1.79 -2.07
CA THR A 116 21.36 3.04 -1.54
C THR A 116 21.04 3.21 -0.06
N GLU A 117 19.79 2.96 0.36
CA GLU A 117 19.40 2.99 1.77
C GLU A 117 20.12 1.92 2.60
N ALA A 118 20.29 0.71 2.05
CA ALA A 118 21.04 -0.34 2.71
C ALA A 118 22.53 0.03 2.91
N LEU A 119 23.14 0.69 1.92
CA LEU A 119 24.52 1.21 2.02
C LEU A 119 24.63 2.32 3.07
N LEU A 120 23.66 3.24 3.10
CA LEU A 120 23.63 4.32 4.10
C LEU A 120 23.49 3.74 5.52
N ALA A 121 22.58 2.80 5.72
CA ALA A 121 22.41 2.13 7.01
C ALA A 121 23.69 1.38 7.44
N ALA A 122 24.34 0.65 6.54
CA ALA A 122 25.62 0.00 6.83
C ALA A 122 26.73 1.00 7.21
N SER A 123 26.77 2.18 6.58
CA SER A 123 27.75 3.22 6.92
C SER A 123 27.47 3.89 8.27
N GLU A 124 26.20 3.99 8.68
CA GLU A 124 25.82 4.47 10.02
C GLU A 124 26.25 3.46 11.09
N ASP A 125 26.00 2.17 10.87
CA ASP A 125 26.39 1.09 11.79
C ASP A 125 27.92 1.03 11.99
N GLU A 126 28.72 1.17 10.91
CA GLU A 126 30.18 1.23 11.01
C GLU A 126 30.65 2.47 11.78
N SER A 127 30.04 3.63 11.54
CA SER A 127 30.38 4.86 12.25
C SER A 127 30.06 4.79 13.75
N GLU A 128 28.97 4.13 14.14
CA GLU A 128 28.62 3.92 15.56
C GLU A 128 29.58 2.96 16.25
N ALA A 129 29.98 1.89 15.55
CA ALA A 129 30.98 0.93 16.06
C ALA A 129 32.34 1.59 16.28
N ASP A 130 32.81 2.38 15.32
CA ASP A 130 34.08 3.12 15.41
C ASP A 130 34.05 4.15 16.55
N GLN A 131 32.91 4.82 16.74
CA GLN A 131 32.74 5.80 17.82
C GLN A 131 32.71 5.14 19.21
N ALA A 132 32.12 3.95 19.31
CA ALA A 132 32.11 3.16 20.54
C ALA A 132 33.51 2.63 20.89
N GLU A 133 34.29 2.18 19.89
CA GLU A 133 35.68 1.73 20.09
C GLU A 133 36.58 2.89 20.54
N LEU A 134 36.43 4.06 19.92
CA LEU A 134 37.16 5.28 20.34
C LEU A 134 36.80 5.71 21.77
N GLN A 135 35.53 5.60 22.18
CA GLN A 135 35.14 5.87 23.57
C GLN A 135 35.77 4.90 24.55
N GLN A 136 35.82 3.60 24.24
CA GLN A 136 36.48 2.61 25.11
C GLN A 136 37.98 2.87 25.27
N LEU A 137 38.66 3.25 24.17
CA LEU A 137 40.07 3.64 24.19
C LEU A 137 40.31 4.91 25.02
N ILE A 138 39.42 5.90 24.95
CA ILE A 138 39.51 7.14 25.74
C ILE A 138 39.23 6.87 27.23
N GLU A 139 38.30 5.97 27.56
CA GLU A 139 37.96 5.58 28.93
C GLU A 139 39.00 4.64 29.57
N GLY A 140 40.02 4.21 28.82
CA GLY A 140 41.16 3.46 29.35
C GLY A 140 40.83 2.02 29.73
N ARG A 141 39.95 1.35 28.99
CA ARG A 141 39.78 -0.10 29.01
C ARG A 141 40.49 -0.77 27.86
#